data_AF-A0A1V2Q888-F1
#
_entry.id   AF-A0A1V2Q888-F1
#
_cell.length_a   1.000
_cell.length_b   1.000
_cell.length_c   1.000
_cell.angle_alpha   90.00
_cell.angle_beta   90.00
_cell.angle_gamma   90.00
#
_symmetry.space_group_name_H-M   'P 1'
#
loop_
_entity.id
_entity.type
_entity.pdbx_description
1 polymer ?
#
loop_
_entity_poly.entity_id
_entity_poly.type
_entity_poly.pdbx_seq_one_letter_code
_entity_poly.pdbx_strand_id
1 'polypeptide(L)'
;MFGGSARRRKEAEAGRRRQGSHAQLKALRRSARLFAFVSTAVVGLSIFYGLQAPLWVSVVAIPVVFVALWLLNRWTVGRMHRGVRPPEMPRPRRALGLCAAFFVAFSVTLWVFGSDVEAARGLEAPGKWDKESGRLHDELDGVREIANREVRPTERDPEVERLTKQLTDLRAQLVVAWDNELCELDGSCGTMDEGRGDAYREKKGRRERLESEIGKAEGELANARTAAQGQFDRLTRERNDAQKRAGEIEDQLEQLGPRPQVRTKLSAFSSVDQHKRQQAAGVALGTLGAYFLVDVLAFQWVVRRVCGGPVELPAFKELINEQAEWDERSAKGVIPAAEYLKREGGV
;
A
#
# COMPACT_ATOMS: atom_id res chain seq x y z
N MET A 1 -85.61 3.83 27.12
CA MET A 1 -84.52 2.89 26.77
C MET A 1 -83.92 3.12 25.36
N PHE A 2 -83.81 4.36 24.85
CA PHE A 2 -83.31 4.61 23.46
C PHE A 2 -81.90 5.24 23.36
N GLY A 3 -81.16 5.37 24.47
CA GLY A 3 -79.81 6.00 24.49
C GLY A 3 -78.63 5.13 24.03
N GLY A 4 -78.84 3.82 23.76
CA GLY A 4 -77.76 2.88 23.46
C GLY A 4 -77.23 2.92 22.02
N SER A 5 -78.06 3.33 21.04
CA SER A 5 -77.71 3.27 19.61
C SER A 5 -76.74 4.38 19.19
N ALA A 6 -76.91 5.60 19.72
CA ALA A 6 -76.03 6.73 19.44
C ALA A 6 -74.61 6.51 19.99
N ARG A 7 -74.51 5.89 21.18
CA ARG A 7 -73.21 5.58 21.80
C ARG A 7 -72.43 4.54 20.99
N ARG A 8 -73.10 3.47 20.54
CA ARG A 8 -72.46 2.43 19.69
C ARG A 8 -72.01 2.97 18.32
N ARG A 9 -72.74 3.91 17.72
CA ARG A 9 -72.32 4.57 16.46
C ARG A 9 -71.06 5.43 16.67
N LYS A 10 -71.01 6.23 17.74
CA LYS A 10 -69.81 7.03 18.08
C LYS A 10 -68.58 6.16 18.38
N GLU A 11 -68.76 5.06 19.10
CA GLU A 11 -67.67 4.12 19.40
C GLU A 11 -67.17 3.42 18.12
N ALA A 12 -68.06 3.04 17.19
CA ALA A 12 -67.69 2.45 15.90
C ALA A 12 -67.00 3.45 14.94
N GLU A 13 -67.40 4.72 14.95
CA GLU A 13 -66.74 5.79 14.20
C GLU A 13 -65.36 6.12 14.77
N ALA A 14 -65.23 6.19 16.10
CA ALA A 14 -63.94 6.37 16.77
C ALA A 14 -63.00 5.19 16.48
N GLY A 15 -63.50 3.96 16.46
CA GLY A 15 -62.74 2.77 16.08
C GLY A 15 -62.21 2.82 14.64
N ARG A 16 -63.06 3.21 13.67
CA ARG A 16 -62.65 3.37 12.27
C ARG A 16 -61.63 4.50 12.07
N ARG A 17 -61.77 5.61 12.79
CA ARG A 17 -60.79 6.72 12.78
C ARG A 17 -59.43 6.29 13.33
N ARG A 18 -59.41 5.55 14.45
CA ARG A 18 -58.17 5.00 15.02
C ARG A 18 -57.49 4.01 14.08
N GLN A 19 -58.25 3.13 13.42
CA GLN A 19 -57.71 2.19 12.43
C GLN A 19 -57.07 2.90 11.23
N GLY A 20 -57.69 3.97 10.72
CA GLY A 20 -57.14 4.79 9.63
C GLY A 20 -55.81 5.45 10.00
N SER A 21 -55.72 6.02 11.21
CA SER A 21 -54.48 6.64 11.72
C SER A 21 -53.34 5.63 11.87
N HIS A 22 -53.62 4.44 12.39
CA HIS A 22 -52.61 3.37 12.51
C HIS A 22 -52.09 2.88 11.15
N ALA A 23 -52.95 2.76 10.14
CA ALA A 23 -52.55 2.38 8.79
C ALA A 23 -51.65 3.44 8.13
N GLN A 24 -51.97 4.72 8.29
CA GLN A 24 -51.15 5.84 7.80
C GLN A 24 -49.79 5.90 8.48
N LEU A 25 -49.74 5.74 9.81
CA LEU A 25 -48.49 5.64 10.57
C LEU A 25 -47.62 4.47 10.12
N LYS A 26 -48.23 3.31 9.84
CA LYS A 26 -47.52 2.13 9.32
C LYS A 26 -46.96 2.39 7.92
N ALA A 27 -47.71 3.09 7.06
CA ALA A 27 -47.26 3.48 5.74
C ALA A 27 -46.09 4.49 5.80
N LEU A 28 -46.18 5.53 6.65
CA LEU A 28 -45.10 6.50 6.89
C LEU A 28 -43.82 5.83 7.40
N ARG A 29 -43.95 4.87 8.33
CA ARG A 29 -42.79 4.13 8.84
C ARG A 29 -42.13 3.25 7.78
N ARG A 30 -42.92 2.66 6.87
CA ARG A 30 -42.40 1.87 5.74
C ARG A 30 -41.68 2.75 4.73
N SER A 31 -42.27 3.89 4.34
CA SER A 31 -41.63 4.82 3.40
C SER A 31 -40.36 5.45 3.98
N ALA A 32 -40.35 5.80 5.27
CA ALA A 32 -39.16 6.30 5.96
C ALA A 32 -37.99 5.30 5.97
N ARG A 33 -38.27 3.99 6.08
CA ARG A 33 -37.26 2.92 5.98
C ARG A 33 -36.72 2.77 4.56
N LEU A 34 -37.61 2.74 3.57
CA LEU A 34 -37.22 2.66 2.16
C LEU A 34 -36.36 3.86 1.76
N PHE A 35 -36.73 5.06 2.21
CA PHE A 35 -35.95 6.27 1.96
C PHE A 35 -34.57 6.20 2.60
N ALA A 36 -34.46 5.80 3.86
CA ALA A 36 -33.17 5.60 4.53
C ALA A 36 -32.29 4.57 3.78
N PHE A 37 -32.90 3.49 3.28
CA PHE A 37 -32.20 2.47 2.51
C PHE A 37 -31.64 3.03 1.19
N VAL A 38 -32.46 3.73 0.40
CA VAL A 38 -32.04 4.32 -0.87
C VAL A 38 -30.96 5.39 -0.66
N SER A 39 -31.15 6.31 0.29
CA SER A 39 -30.15 7.34 0.60
C SER A 39 -28.83 6.72 1.05
N THR A 40 -28.88 5.65 1.86
CA THR A 40 -27.67 4.95 2.30
C THR A 40 -27.00 4.21 1.14
N ALA A 41 -27.76 3.57 0.25
CA ALA A 41 -27.20 2.91 -0.91
C ALA A 41 -26.44 3.92 -1.80
N VAL A 42 -27.01 5.10 -2.05
CA VAL A 42 -26.34 6.16 -2.81
C VAL A 42 -25.06 6.62 -2.10
N VAL A 43 -25.13 6.97 -0.81
CA VAL A 43 -23.96 7.42 -0.04
C VAL A 43 -22.88 6.32 0.02
N GLY A 44 -23.29 5.08 0.26
CA GLY A 44 -22.40 3.92 0.34
C GLY A 44 -21.71 3.63 -0.99
N LEU A 45 -22.45 3.65 -2.11
CA LEU A 45 -21.87 3.49 -3.45
C LEU A 45 -20.91 4.64 -3.77
N SER A 46 -21.27 5.88 -3.46
CA SER A 46 -20.39 7.04 -3.67
C SER A 46 -19.09 6.90 -2.87
N ILE A 47 -19.16 6.53 -1.59
CA ILE A 47 -17.98 6.32 -0.76
C ILE A 47 -17.14 5.15 -1.31
N PHE A 48 -17.76 4.02 -1.63
CA PHE A 48 -17.07 2.83 -2.09
C PHE A 48 -16.31 3.09 -3.40
N TYR A 49 -16.98 3.64 -4.41
CA TYR A 49 -16.37 3.87 -5.72
C TYR A 49 -15.50 5.14 -5.77
N GLY A 50 -15.89 6.20 -5.06
CA GLY A 50 -15.17 7.48 -5.10
C GLY A 50 -13.94 7.54 -4.20
N LEU A 51 -14.07 7.08 -2.95
CA LEU A 51 -12.92 7.04 -2.03
C LEU A 51 -12.06 5.78 -2.23
N GLN A 52 -12.56 4.76 -2.95
CA GLN A 52 -11.95 3.42 -2.99
C GLN A 52 -11.58 2.94 -1.58
N ALA A 53 -12.47 3.22 -0.61
CA ALA A 53 -12.22 2.89 0.78
C ALA A 53 -12.03 1.37 0.91
N PRO A 54 -11.10 0.91 1.76
CA PRO A 54 -10.92 -0.52 1.95
C PRO A 54 -12.23 -1.14 2.45
N LEU A 55 -12.52 -2.36 2.00
CA LEU A 55 -13.84 -2.99 2.12
C LEU A 55 -14.38 -2.96 3.56
N TRP A 56 -13.50 -3.14 4.56
CA TRP A 56 -13.86 -3.11 5.98
C TRP A 56 -14.42 -1.74 6.44
N VAL A 57 -13.90 -0.61 5.93
CA VAL A 57 -14.43 0.73 6.26
C VAL A 57 -15.86 0.86 5.73
N SER A 58 -16.10 0.38 4.52
CA SER A 58 -17.41 0.42 3.88
C SER A 58 -18.42 -0.46 4.62
N VAL A 59 -18.00 -1.65 5.05
CA VAL A 59 -18.83 -2.59 5.83
C VAL A 59 -19.30 -1.98 7.16
N VAL A 60 -18.50 -1.11 7.80
CA VAL A 60 -18.87 -0.46 9.06
C VAL A 60 -19.63 0.85 8.83
N ALA A 61 -19.18 1.69 7.89
CA ALA A 61 -19.75 3.01 7.67
C ALA A 61 -21.19 2.95 7.13
N ILE A 62 -21.48 2.02 6.21
CA ILE A 62 -22.80 1.89 5.58
C ILE A 62 -23.89 1.60 6.62
N PRO A 63 -23.77 0.58 7.51
CA PRO A 63 -24.75 0.35 8.58
C PRO A 63 -24.91 1.53 9.53
N VAL A 64 -23.82 2.22 9.90
CA VAL A 64 -23.88 3.38 10.80
C VAL A 64 -24.68 4.52 10.19
N VAL A 65 -24.42 4.85 8.91
CA VAL A 65 -25.16 5.87 8.17
C VAL A 65 -26.63 5.46 8.00
N PHE A 66 -26.90 4.18 7.72
CA PHE A 66 -28.26 3.64 7.66
C PHE A 66 -29.02 3.85 8.96
N VAL A 67 -28.43 3.44 10.10
CA VAL A 67 -29.06 3.56 11.42
C VAL A 67 -29.30 5.02 11.77
N ALA A 68 -28.33 5.90 11.51
CA ALA A 68 -28.47 7.33 11.73
C ALA A 68 -29.63 7.92 10.91
N LEU A 69 -29.66 7.68 9.60
CA LEU A 69 -30.74 8.13 8.72
C LEU A 69 -32.10 7.55 9.13
N TRP A 70 -32.14 6.26 9.50
CA TRP A 70 -33.35 5.59 9.91
C TRP A 70 -33.94 6.16 11.21
N LEU A 71 -33.11 6.33 12.24
CA LEU A 71 -33.52 6.92 13.53
C LEU A 71 -34.02 8.35 13.33
N LEU A 72 -33.31 9.15 12.50
CA LEU A 72 -33.69 10.53 12.24
C LEU A 72 -34.98 10.64 11.44
N ASN A 73 -35.18 9.78 10.43
CA ASN A 73 -36.43 9.71 9.67
C ASN A 73 -37.60 9.28 10.57
N ARG A 74 -37.38 8.29 11.46
CA ARG A 74 -38.38 7.85 12.45
C ARG A 74 -38.75 8.97 13.41
N TRP A 75 -37.77 9.70 13.93
CA TRP A 75 -37.97 10.85 14.80
C TRP A 75 -38.74 11.98 14.09
N THR A 76 -38.39 12.26 12.84
CA THR A 76 -39.04 13.26 11.99
C THR A 76 -40.52 12.93 11.79
N VAL A 77 -40.84 11.69 11.43
CA VAL A 77 -42.22 11.21 11.29
C VAL A 77 -42.98 11.31 12.61
N GLY A 78 -42.34 10.99 13.74
CA GLY A 78 -42.94 11.10 15.07
C GLY A 78 -43.32 12.54 15.44
N ARG A 79 -42.56 13.54 14.98
CA ARG A 79 -42.85 14.96 15.22
C ARG A 79 -43.86 15.56 14.24
N MET A 80 -44.02 15.01 13.04
CA MET A 80 -45.01 15.50 12.06
C MET A 80 -46.46 15.44 12.57
N HIS A 81 -46.75 14.60 13.57
CA HIS A 81 -48.06 14.55 14.22
C HIS A 81 -48.39 15.78 15.09
N ARG A 82 -47.41 16.65 15.41
CA ARG A 82 -47.57 17.78 16.36
C ARG A 82 -47.91 19.12 15.70
N GLY A 83 -48.59 19.10 14.55
CA GLY A 83 -49.34 20.24 14.03
C GLY A 83 -48.53 21.47 13.58
N VAL A 84 -48.10 21.50 12.32
CA VAL A 84 -47.83 22.74 11.57
C VAL A 84 -48.13 22.52 10.07
N ARG A 85 -48.55 23.59 9.39
CA ARG A 85 -48.60 23.81 7.92
C ARG A 85 -47.38 23.19 7.17
N PRO A 86 -47.46 22.94 5.84
CA PRO A 86 -46.77 21.82 5.18
C PRO A 86 -45.33 21.67 5.68
N PRO A 87 -44.96 20.49 6.19
CA PRO A 87 -43.88 20.39 7.15
C PRO A 87 -42.57 20.81 6.51
N GLU A 88 -42.09 21.97 6.92
CA GLU A 88 -40.71 22.34 6.73
C GLU A 88 -39.82 21.24 7.30
N MET A 89 -38.88 20.74 6.50
CA MET A 89 -37.99 19.66 6.92
C MET A 89 -37.29 20.05 8.23
N PRO A 90 -37.33 19.23 9.29
CA PRO A 90 -36.73 19.60 10.57
C PRO A 90 -35.25 19.95 10.44
N ARG A 91 -34.80 20.98 11.17
CA ARG A 91 -33.39 21.42 11.19
C ARG A 91 -32.36 20.28 11.31
N PRO A 92 -32.49 19.29 12.23
CA PRO A 92 -31.51 18.21 12.32
C PRO A 92 -31.49 17.32 11.08
N ARG A 93 -32.62 17.14 10.39
CA ARG A 93 -32.67 16.36 9.14
C ARG A 93 -32.04 17.10 7.97
N ARG A 94 -32.18 18.42 7.92
CA ARG A 94 -31.46 19.26 6.94
C ARG A 94 -29.95 19.18 7.17
N ALA A 95 -29.50 19.31 8.42
CA ALA A 95 -28.09 19.21 8.76
C ALA A 95 -27.48 17.85 8.34
N LEU A 96 -28.16 16.75 8.66
CA LEU A 96 -27.68 15.42 8.27
C LEU A 96 -27.75 15.18 6.76
N GLY A 97 -28.76 15.72 6.08
CA GLY A 97 -28.86 15.71 4.62
C GLY A 97 -27.71 16.48 3.96
N LEU A 98 -27.31 17.63 4.52
CA LEU A 98 -26.13 18.37 4.08
C LEU A 98 -24.83 17.61 4.33
N CYS A 99 -24.69 16.94 5.48
CA CYS A 99 -23.53 16.07 5.74
C CYS A 99 -23.44 14.94 4.71
N ALA A 100 -24.55 14.25 4.42
CA ALA A 100 -24.59 13.21 3.38
C ALA A 100 -24.26 13.79 2.00
N ALA A 101 -24.82 14.95 1.65
CA ALA A 101 -24.53 15.66 0.40
C ALA A 101 -23.04 16.01 0.27
N PHE A 102 -22.39 16.44 1.37
CA PHE A 102 -20.97 16.73 1.42
C PHE A 102 -20.13 15.48 1.15
N PHE A 103 -20.44 14.34 1.78
CA PHE A 103 -19.71 13.08 1.54
C PHE A 103 -19.88 12.59 0.10
N VAL A 104 -21.09 12.68 -0.45
CA VAL A 104 -21.35 12.32 -1.86
C VAL A 104 -20.59 13.24 -2.79
N ALA A 105 -20.68 14.57 -2.58
CA ALA A 105 -19.98 15.55 -3.39
C ALA A 105 -18.47 15.33 -3.36
N PHE A 106 -17.88 15.17 -2.18
CA PHE A 106 -16.45 14.91 -2.03
C PHE A 106 -16.02 13.62 -2.73
N SER A 107 -16.80 12.55 -2.59
CA SER A 107 -16.49 11.26 -3.23
C SER A 107 -16.61 11.33 -4.75
N VAL A 108 -17.61 12.04 -5.27
CA VAL A 108 -17.79 12.27 -6.72
C VAL A 108 -16.67 13.14 -7.27
N THR A 109 -16.27 14.20 -6.56
CA THR A 109 -15.13 15.02 -6.96
C THR A 109 -13.85 14.20 -7.02
N LEU A 110 -13.57 13.36 -6.02
CA LEU A 110 -12.42 12.44 -6.06
C LEU A 110 -12.49 11.45 -7.23
N TRP A 111 -13.68 10.98 -7.59
CA TRP A 111 -13.88 10.08 -8.71
C TRP A 111 -13.66 10.77 -10.06
N VAL A 112 -14.25 11.95 -10.27
CA VAL A 112 -14.14 12.74 -11.50
C VAL A 112 -12.70 13.17 -11.76
N PHE A 113 -11.97 13.57 -10.72
CA PHE A 113 -10.55 13.94 -10.82
C PHE A 113 -9.62 12.75 -10.55
N GLY A 114 -10.12 11.52 -10.54
CA GLY A 114 -9.35 10.33 -10.18
C GLY A 114 -8.09 10.17 -11.03
N SER A 115 -8.20 10.38 -12.34
CA SER A 115 -7.06 10.32 -13.27
C SER A 115 -6.01 11.40 -13.00
N ASP A 116 -6.44 12.63 -12.71
CA ASP A 116 -5.53 13.74 -12.36
C ASP A 116 -4.87 13.51 -11.00
N VAL A 117 -5.60 12.97 -10.03
CA VAL A 117 -5.08 12.61 -8.70
C VAL A 117 -4.08 11.46 -8.80
N GLU A 118 -4.32 10.49 -9.67
CA GLU A 118 -3.41 9.38 -9.96
C GLU A 118 -2.15 9.85 -10.71
N ALA A 119 -2.29 10.78 -11.66
CA ALA A 119 -1.15 11.43 -12.31
C ALA A 119 -0.32 12.25 -11.31
N ALA A 120 -0.96 13.07 -10.48
CA ALA A 120 -0.31 13.90 -9.46
C ALA A 120 0.30 13.08 -8.30
N ARG A 121 -0.12 11.83 -8.12
CA ARG A 121 0.51 10.87 -7.21
C ARG A 121 1.89 10.42 -7.67
N GLY A 122 2.30 10.74 -8.90
CA GLY A 122 3.59 10.31 -9.42
C GLY A 122 3.66 8.79 -9.52
N LEU A 123 2.65 8.16 -10.13
CA LEU A 123 2.66 6.73 -10.45
C LEU A 123 3.71 6.36 -11.53
N GLU A 124 4.78 7.14 -11.70
CA GLU A 124 6.07 6.57 -12.07
C GLU A 124 6.46 5.64 -10.93
N ALA A 125 5.99 4.40 -11.06
CA ALA A 125 5.72 3.53 -9.95
C ALA A 125 6.93 3.45 -9.02
N PRO A 126 6.78 3.62 -7.69
CA PRO A 126 7.83 3.26 -6.74
C PRO A 126 8.36 1.85 -7.03
N GLY A 127 7.53 0.95 -7.56
CA GLY A 127 7.98 -0.36 -8.03
C GLY A 127 8.94 -0.38 -9.24
N LYS A 128 8.97 0.64 -10.11
CA LYS A 128 10.01 0.78 -11.15
C LYS A 128 11.32 1.29 -10.56
N TRP A 129 11.25 2.33 -9.72
CA TRP A 129 12.43 2.84 -9.01
C TRP A 129 13.03 1.77 -8.10
N ASP A 130 12.22 1.09 -7.29
CA ASP A 130 12.66 0.03 -6.37
C ASP A 130 13.28 -1.14 -7.13
N LYS A 131 12.74 -1.51 -8.30
CA LYS A 131 13.31 -2.56 -9.17
C LYS A 131 14.63 -2.14 -9.78
N GLU A 132 14.72 -0.93 -10.31
CA GLU A 132 15.93 -0.44 -10.96
C GLU A 132 17.05 -0.20 -9.96
N SER A 133 16.72 0.43 -8.82
CA SER A 133 17.64 0.61 -7.69
C SER A 133 18.13 -0.73 -7.15
N GLY A 134 17.23 -1.70 -6.94
CA GLY A 134 17.60 -3.05 -6.51
C GLY A 134 18.53 -3.75 -7.50
N ARG A 135 18.18 -3.73 -8.79
CA ARG A 135 19.00 -4.30 -9.88
C ARG A 135 20.42 -3.73 -9.87
N LEU A 136 20.56 -2.41 -9.71
CA LEU A 136 21.87 -1.75 -9.69
C LEU A 136 22.66 -2.04 -8.41
N HIS A 137 22.01 -2.17 -7.25
CA HIS A 137 22.71 -2.59 -6.03
C HIS A 137 23.22 -4.03 -6.15
N ASP A 138 22.40 -4.94 -6.68
CA ASP A 138 22.80 -6.33 -6.92
C ASP A 138 23.97 -6.40 -7.92
N GLU A 139 23.93 -5.59 -8.99
CA GLU A 139 25.02 -5.49 -9.97
C GLU A 139 26.29 -4.90 -9.33
N LEU A 140 26.16 -3.86 -8.50
CA LEU A 140 27.27 -3.23 -7.79
C LEU A 140 27.95 -4.21 -6.83
N ASP A 141 27.18 -5.00 -6.09
CA ASP A 141 27.70 -5.98 -5.15
C ASP A 141 28.49 -7.08 -5.88
N GLY A 142 27.96 -7.59 -7.00
CA GLY A 142 28.66 -8.58 -7.83
C GLY A 142 29.96 -8.04 -8.44
N VAL A 143 29.96 -6.79 -8.90
CA VAL A 143 31.16 -6.14 -9.46
C VAL A 143 32.19 -5.85 -8.37
N ARG A 144 31.76 -5.42 -7.17
CA ARG A 144 32.64 -5.18 -6.03
C ARG A 144 33.32 -6.46 -5.54
N GLU A 145 32.65 -7.62 -5.61
CA GLU A 145 33.26 -8.90 -5.30
C GLU A 145 34.46 -9.19 -6.21
N ILE A 146 34.34 -8.92 -7.52
CA ILE A 146 35.44 -9.06 -8.49
C ILE A 146 36.54 -8.04 -8.21
N ALA A 147 36.18 -6.78 -7.96
CA ALA A 147 37.13 -5.69 -7.69
C ALA A 147 37.96 -5.92 -6.40
N ASN A 148 37.40 -6.65 -5.43
CA ASN A 148 38.02 -6.96 -4.15
C ASN A 148 38.78 -8.31 -4.14
N ARG A 149 38.76 -9.07 -5.24
CA ARG A 149 39.52 -10.32 -5.34
C ARG A 149 41.01 -10.04 -5.21
N GLU A 150 41.68 -10.77 -4.30
CA GLU A 150 43.12 -10.64 -4.09
C GLU A 150 43.88 -11.12 -5.33
N VAL A 151 44.76 -10.27 -5.87
CA VAL A 151 45.65 -10.61 -6.97
C VAL A 151 47.02 -10.94 -6.37
N ARG A 152 47.43 -12.20 -6.46
CA ARG A 152 48.75 -12.63 -5.97
C ARG A 152 49.85 -12.26 -6.96
N PRO A 153 50.98 -11.71 -6.51
CA PRO A 153 52.11 -11.44 -7.38
C PRO A 153 52.69 -12.75 -7.96
N THR A 154 53.25 -12.68 -9.17
CA THR A 154 53.80 -13.82 -9.93
C THR A 154 54.79 -14.66 -9.13
N GLU A 155 55.57 -14.04 -8.25
CA GLU A 155 56.59 -14.72 -7.42
C GLU A 155 55.99 -15.61 -6.32
N ARG A 156 54.74 -15.36 -5.92
CA ARG A 156 54.01 -16.15 -4.92
C ARG A 156 53.06 -17.18 -5.55
N ASP A 157 53.21 -17.42 -6.84
CA ASP A 157 52.54 -18.54 -7.49
C ASP A 157 53.12 -19.86 -6.95
N PRO A 158 52.28 -20.81 -6.51
CA PRO A 158 52.75 -22.03 -5.86
C PRO A 158 53.64 -22.90 -6.76
N GLU A 159 53.44 -22.85 -8.08
CA GLU A 159 54.25 -23.60 -9.04
C GLU A 159 55.61 -22.92 -9.27
N VAL A 160 55.63 -21.58 -9.34
CA VAL A 160 56.87 -20.80 -9.41
C VAL A 160 57.72 -21.01 -8.15
N GLU A 161 57.11 -21.01 -6.96
CA GLU A 161 57.81 -21.29 -5.70
C GLU A 161 58.36 -22.72 -5.67
N ARG A 162 57.54 -23.72 -6.06
CA ARG A 162 57.94 -25.14 -6.12
C ARG A 162 59.14 -25.34 -7.05
N LEU A 163 59.09 -24.80 -8.26
CA LEU A 163 60.16 -24.93 -9.26
C LEU A 163 61.41 -24.14 -8.87
N THR A 164 61.26 -22.97 -8.25
CA THR A 164 62.39 -22.19 -7.71
C THR A 164 63.14 -23.00 -6.64
N LYS A 165 62.40 -23.67 -5.75
CA LYS A 165 62.99 -24.56 -4.74
C LYS A 165 63.70 -25.76 -5.38
N GLN A 166 63.06 -26.44 -6.33
CA GLN A 166 63.65 -27.56 -7.06
C GLN A 166 64.96 -27.17 -7.76
N LEU A 167 64.99 -26.01 -8.42
CA LEU A 167 66.19 -25.49 -9.07
C LEU A 167 67.31 -25.18 -8.06
N THR A 168 66.94 -24.64 -6.89
CA THR A 168 67.90 -24.38 -5.80
C THR A 168 68.51 -25.68 -5.27
N ASP A 169 67.69 -26.71 -5.07
CA ASP A 169 68.12 -28.02 -4.59
C ASP A 169 69.03 -28.73 -5.62
N LEU A 170 68.69 -28.67 -6.92
CA LEU A 170 69.51 -29.23 -8.00
C LEU A 170 70.87 -28.54 -8.12
N ARG A 171 70.91 -27.21 -8.00
CA ARG A 171 72.17 -26.45 -8.01
C ARG A 171 73.05 -26.80 -6.82
N ALA A 172 72.48 -27.00 -5.63
CA ALA A 172 73.23 -27.48 -4.48
C ALA A 172 73.83 -28.88 -4.71
N GLN A 173 73.07 -29.79 -5.33
CA GLN A 173 73.57 -31.12 -5.70
C GLN A 173 74.66 -31.06 -6.77
N LEU A 174 74.57 -30.14 -7.73
CA LEU A 174 75.59 -29.95 -8.76
C LEU A 174 76.92 -29.52 -8.15
N VAL A 175 76.91 -28.59 -7.18
CA VAL A 175 78.14 -28.17 -6.46
C VAL A 175 78.80 -29.37 -5.79
N VAL A 176 78.03 -30.18 -5.07
CA VAL A 176 78.54 -31.41 -4.44
C VAL A 176 79.07 -32.40 -5.47
N ALA A 177 78.42 -32.54 -6.63
CA ALA A 177 78.89 -33.42 -7.70
C ALA A 177 80.20 -32.92 -8.33
N TRP A 178 80.35 -31.61 -8.52
CA TRP A 178 81.57 -30.95 -8.96
C TRP A 178 82.74 -31.24 -8.01
N ASP A 179 82.56 -30.99 -6.71
CA ASP A 179 83.61 -31.23 -5.70
C ASP A 179 84.05 -32.71 -5.69
N ASN A 180 83.10 -33.63 -5.82
CA ASN A 180 83.38 -35.06 -5.87
C ASN A 180 84.13 -35.49 -7.14
N GLU A 181 83.85 -34.87 -8.30
CA GLU A 181 84.57 -35.12 -9.56
C GLU A 181 86.01 -34.61 -9.49
N LEU A 182 86.21 -33.36 -9.04
CA LEU A 182 87.53 -32.75 -8.86
C LEU A 182 88.44 -33.61 -7.98
N CYS A 183 87.87 -34.15 -6.90
CA CYS A 183 88.62 -34.97 -5.96
C CYS A 183 89.17 -36.28 -6.59
N GLU A 184 88.42 -36.94 -7.48
CA GLU A 184 88.91 -38.12 -8.24
C GLU A 184 89.82 -37.70 -9.40
N LEU A 185 89.55 -36.54 -10.01
CA LEU A 185 90.37 -36.00 -11.09
C LEU A 185 91.80 -35.77 -10.60
N ASP A 186 91.97 -35.17 -9.41
CA ASP A 186 93.26 -34.87 -8.80
C ASP A 186 93.90 -36.09 -8.09
N GLY A 187 93.25 -37.27 -8.11
CA GLY A 187 93.72 -38.48 -7.43
C GLY A 187 93.73 -38.39 -5.89
N SER A 188 93.14 -37.33 -5.33
CA SER A 188 93.13 -37.04 -3.88
C SER A 188 92.14 -37.90 -3.08
N CYS A 189 91.24 -38.60 -3.76
CA CYS A 189 90.33 -39.57 -3.17
C CYS A 189 90.05 -40.77 -4.09
N GLY A 190 89.30 -41.75 -3.57
CA GLY A 190 88.83 -42.90 -4.33
C GLY A 190 89.94 -43.88 -4.72
N THR A 191 90.10 -44.14 -6.02
CA THR A 191 91.06 -45.12 -6.56
C THR A 191 92.51 -44.62 -6.64
N MET A 192 92.74 -43.32 -6.35
CA MET A 192 94.03 -42.62 -6.50
C MET A 192 94.59 -42.59 -7.94
N ASP A 193 93.79 -42.99 -8.93
CA ASP A 193 94.14 -42.95 -10.35
C ASP A 193 93.65 -41.64 -10.99
N GLU A 194 94.56 -40.70 -11.19
CA GLU A 194 94.29 -39.36 -11.73
C GLU A 194 93.51 -39.41 -13.06
N GLY A 195 92.25 -38.98 -13.04
CA GLY A 195 91.43 -38.70 -14.23
C GLY A 195 91.14 -39.88 -15.18
N ARG A 196 91.42 -41.13 -14.81
CA ARG A 196 91.31 -42.29 -15.74
C ARG A 196 90.48 -43.47 -15.21
N GLY A 197 90.12 -43.48 -13.92
CA GLY A 197 89.35 -44.55 -13.29
C GLY A 197 87.86 -44.55 -13.60
N ASP A 198 87.20 -45.70 -13.40
CA ASP A 198 85.74 -45.85 -13.50
C ASP A 198 84.98 -44.90 -12.56
N ALA A 199 85.55 -44.64 -11.37
CA ALA A 199 85.01 -43.72 -10.39
C ALA A 199 84.90 -42.28 -10.93
N TYR A 200 85.93 -41.78 -11.62
CA TYR A 200 85.90 -40.47 -12.26
C TYR A 200 84.83 -40.40 -13.36
N ARG A 201 84.74 -41.43 -14.22
CA ARG A 201 83.72 -41.50 -15.28
C ARG A 201 82.29 -41.48 -14.73
N GLU A 202 82.03 -42.22 -13.65
CA GLU A 202 80.72 -42.24 -13.01
C GLU A 202 80.34 -40.87 -12.43
N LYS A 203 81.26 -40.22 -11.70
CA LYS A 203 81.02 -38.90 -11.11
C LYS A 203 80.83 -37.81 -12.16
N LYS A 204 81.63 -37.82 -13.23
CA LYS A 204 81.43 -36.95 -14.39
C LYS A 204 80.06 -37.16 -15.04
N GLY A 205 79.66 -38.42 -15.24
CA GLY A 205 78.33 -38.74 -15.77
C GLY A 205 77.19 -38.25 -14.87
N ARG A 206 77.36 -38.29 -13.54
CA ARG A 206 76.41 -37.72 -12.59
C ARG A 206 76.32 -36.19 -12.70
N ARG A 207 77.45 -35.50 -12.81
CA ARG A 207 77.51 -34.05 -13.03
C ARG A 207 76.77 -33.66 -14.31
N GLU A 208 77.07 -34.31 -15.43
CA GLU A 208 76.42 -34.05 -16.73
C GLU A 208 74.89 -34.28 -16.68
N ARG A 209 74.43 -35.31 -15.94
CA ARG A 209 72.99 -35.53 -15.71
C ARG A 209 72.35 -34.38 -14.93
N LEU A 210 72.99 -33.93 -13.85
CA LEU A 210 72.50 -32.80 -13.05
C LEU A 210 72.47 -31.50 -13.86
N GLU A 211 73.46 -31.24 -14.72
CA GLU A 211 73.45 -30.10 -15.64
C GLU A 211 72.25 -30.16 -16.62
N SER A 212 71.95 -31.35 -17.15
CA SER A 212 70.77 -31.55 -18.00
C SER A 212 69.45 -31.34 -17.24
N GLU A 213 69.36 -31.84 -16.01
CA GLU A 213 68.17 -31.65 -15.15
C GLU A 213 67.97 -30.19 -14.75
N ILE A 214 69.04 -29.45 -14.46
CA ILE A 214 69.00 -28.00 -14.21
C ILE A 214 68.47 -27.26 -15.45
N GLY A 215 68.99 -27.56 -16.64
CA GLY A 215 68.51 -26.92 -17.87
C GLY A 215 67.01 -27.17 -18.13
N LYS A 216 66.52 -28.37 -17.82
CA LYS A 216 65.08 -28.67 -17.88
C LYS A 216 64.28 -27.88 -16.84
N ALA A 217 64.73 -27.86 -15.58
CA ALA A 217 64.07 -27.14 -14.50
C ALA A 217 64.04 -25.62 -14.74
N GLU A 218 65.08 -25.05 -15.35
CA GLU A 218 65.10 -23.64 -15.77
C GLU A 218 64.07 -23.36 -16.87
N GLY A 219 63.95 -24.25 -17.85
CA GLY A 219 62.90 -24.16 -18.87
C GLY A 219 61.48 -24.26 -18.29
N GLU A 220 61.25 -25.19 -17.37
CA GLU A 220 59.97 -25.33 -16.66
C GLU A 220 59.65 -24.08 -15.82
N LEU A 221 60.63 -23.54 -15.09
CA LEU A 221 60.46 -22.32 -14.30
C LEU A 221 60.13 -21.11 -15.17
N ALA A 222 60.78 -20.96 -16.33
CA ALA A 222 60.49 -19.87 -17.26
C ALA A 222 59.05 -19.95 -17.81
N ASN A 223 58.60 -21.16 -18.16
CA ASN A 223 57.23 -21.40 -18.60
C ASN A 223 56.21 -21.12 -17.48
N ALA A 224 56.48 -21.58 -16.26
CA ALA A 224 55.64 -21.33 -15.09
C ALA A 224 55.52 -19.83 -14.78
N ARG A 225 56.64 -19.09 -14.80
CA ARG A 225 56.62 -17.63 -14.62
C ARG A 225 55.81 -16.92 -15.69
N THR A 226 55.94 -17.35 -16.95
CA THR A 226 55.16 -16.77 -18.07
C THR A 226 53.67 -17.03 -17.89
N ALA A 227 53.29 -18.25 -17.49
CA ALA A 227 51.91 -18.60 -17.21
C ALA A 227 51.33 -17.82 -16.01
N ALA A 228 52.09 -17.73 -14.92
CA ALA A 228 51.71 -16.97 -13.73
C ALA A 228 51.57 -15.47 -14.03
N GLN A 229 52.48 -14.89 -14.83
CA GLN A 229 52.37 -13.50 -15.28
C GLN A 229 51.11 -13.29 -16.13
N GLY A 230 50.80 -14.22 -17.04
CA GLY A 230 49.58 -14.17 -17.83
C GLY A 230 48.30 -14.18 -16.98
N GLN A 231 48.28 -14.98 -15.91
CA GLN A 231 47.17 -14.98 -14.94
C GLN A 231 47.11 -13.67 -14.14
N PHE A 232 48.25 -13.18 -13.67
CA PHE A 232 48.36 -11.91 -12.95
C PHE A 232 47.81 -10.74 -13.78
N ASP A 233 48.25 -10.62 -15.02
CA ASP A 233 47.82 -9.56 -15.94
C ASP A 233 46.32 -9.66 -16.23
N ARG A 234 45.80 -10.88 -16.42
CA ARG A 234 44.37 -11.11 -16.65
C ARG A 234 43.53 -10.68 -15.45
N LEU A 235 43.88 -11.14 -14.24
CA LEU A 235 43.16 -10.79 -13.01
C LEU A 235 43.25 -9.29 -12.72
N THR A 236 44.39 -8.66 -13.00
CA THR A 236 44.56 -7.22 -12.85
C THR A 236 43.64 -6.44 -13.80
N ARG A 237 43.49 -6.88 -15.06
CA ARG A 237 42.55 -6.27 -16.00
C ARG A 237 41.10 -6.47 -15.57
N GLU A 238 40.71 -7.70 -15.20
CA GLU A 238 39.37 -8.01 -14.71
C GLU A 238 39.01 -7.14 -13.48
N ARG A 239 39.97 -6.93 -12.57
CA ARG A 239 39.81 -6.05 -11.40
C ARG A 239 39.63 -4.59 -11.80
N ASN A 240 40.45 -4.07 -12.71
CA ASN A 240 40.36 -2.68 -13.16
C ASN A 240 39.05 -2.40 -13.91
N ASP A 241 38.61 -3.33 -14.75
CA ASP A 241 37.33 -3.26 -15.46
C ASP A 241 36.16 -3.28 -14.47
N ALA A 242 36.23 -4.15 -13.45
CA ALA A 242 35.24 -4.18 -12.38
C ALA A 242 35.20 -2.86 -11.59
N GLN A 243 36.35 -2.29 -11.21
CA GLN A 243 36.40 -1.00 -10.53
C GLN A 243 35.77 0.12 -11.36
N LYS A 244 36.07 0.17 -12.66
CA LYS A 244 35.45 1.14 -13.57
C LYS A 244 33.93 0.95 -13.64
N ARG A 245 33.46 -0.29 -13.77
CA ARG A 245 32.04 -0.61 -13.82
C ARG A 245 31.31 -0.26 -12.53
N ALA A 246 31.96 -0.45 -11.38
CA ALA A 246 31.41 -0.05 -10.08
C ALA A 246 31.16 1.47 -10.05
N GLY A 247 32.11 2.29 -10.52
CA GLY A 247 31.93 3.74 -10.63
C GLY A 247 30.78 4.14 -11.57
N GLU A 248 30.66 3.48 -12.73
CA GLU A 248 29.54 3.71 -13.66
C GLU A 248 28.16 3.39 -13.02
N ILE A 249 28.08 2.33 -12.20
CA ILE A 249 26.86 1.95 -11.50
C ILE A 249 26.55 2.95 -10.38
N GLU A 250 27.55 3.43 -9.66
CA GLU A 250 27.40 4.48 -8.64
C GLU A 250 26.87 5.78 -9.28
N ASP A 251 27.38 6.18 -10.45
CA ASP A 251 26.87 7.31 -11.22
C ASP A 251 25.40 7.10 -11.65
N GLN A 252 25.04 5.88 -12.06
CA GLN A 252 23.64 5.54 -12.41
C GLN A 252 22.70 5.61 -11.20
N LEU A 253 23.16 5.17 -10.03
CA LEU A 253 22.43 5.28 -8.77
C LEU A 253 22.22 6.75 -8.36
N GLU A 254 23.22 7.61 -8.59
CA GLU A 254 23.08 9.05 -8.35
C GLU A 254 22.09 9.70 -9.33
N GLN A 255 22.12 9.33 -10.61
CA GLN A 255 21.19 9.81 -11.63
C GLN A 255 19.73 9.36 -11.41
N LEU A 256 19.52 8.19 -10.80
CA LEU A 256 18.19 7.73 -10.38
C LEU A 256 17.53 8.64 -9.33
N GLY A 257 18.33 9.44 -8.62
CA GLY A 257 17.85 10.40 -7.65
C GLY A 257 17.17 9.78 -6.42
N PRO A 258 16.64 10.62 -5.53
CA PRO A 258 15.99 10.15 -4.31
C PRO A 258 14.71 9.37 -4.62
N ARG A 259 14.41 8.36 -3.79
CA ARG A 259 13.19 7.58 -3.90
C ARG A 259 11.96 8.49 -3.98
N PRO A 260 11.12 8.38 -5.01
CA PRO A 260 9.94 9.22 -5.14
C PRO A 260 9.01 8.98 -3.95
N GLN A 261 8.66 10.05 -3.24
CA GLN A 261 7.75 9.96 -2.10
C GLN A 261 6.34 9.63 -2.58
N VAL A 262 5.76 8.54 -2.06
CA VAL A 262 4.38 8.17 -2.36
C VAL A 262 3.44 9.19 -1.72
N ARG A 263 2.89 10.11 -2.51
CA ARG A 263 1.87 11.04 -2.03
C ARG A 263 0.57 10.31 -1.70
N THR A 264 0.00 10.59 -0.53
CA THR A 264 -1.35 10.13 -0.21
C THR A 264 -2.37 10.73 -1.19
N LYS A 265 -3.50 10.04 -1.40
CA LYS A 265 -4.55 10.45 -2.36
C LYS A 265 -5.09 11.84 -2.01
N LEU A 266 -5.19 12.12 -0.72
CA LEU A 266 -5.58 13.42 -0.16
C LEU A 266 -4.55 14.52 -0.49
N SER A 267 -3.25 14.26 -0.31
CA SER A 267 -2.20 15.23 -0.67
C SER A 267 -2.10 15.46 -2.18
N ALA A 268 -2.33 14.43 -3.00
CA ALA A 268 -2.37 14.58 -4.45
C ALA A 268 -3.63 15.35 -4.89
N PHE A 269 -4.78 15.09 -4.26
CA PHE A 269 -5.98 15.87 -4.48
C PHE A 269 -5.79 17.35 -4.13
N SER A 270 -5.11 17.70 -3.03
CA SER A 270 -4.83 19.11 -2.74
C SER A 270 -3.98 19.79 -3.80
N SER A 271 -3.08 19.07 -4.47
CA SER A 271 -2.32 19.63 -5.59
C SER A 271 -3.16 19.81 -6.87
N VAL A 272 -4.09 18.89 -7.15
CA VAL A 272 -5.04 19.01 -8.27
C VAL A 272 -6.03 20.14 -8.01
N ASP A 273 -6.52 20.28 -6.78
CA ASP A 273 -7.43 21.34 -6.36
C ASP A 273 -6.79 22.73 -6.53
N GLN A 274 -5.50 22.88 -6.29
CA GLN A 274 -4.80 24.16 -6.55
C GLN A 274 -4.78 24.54 -8.04
N HIS A 275 -4.64 23.57 -8.95
CA HIS A 275 -4.53 23.82 -10.39
C HIS A 275 -5.89 23.88 -11.09
N LYS A 276 -6.89 23.13 -10.61
CA LYS A 276 -8.23 23.03 -11.19
C LYS A 276 -9.34 23.50 -10.23
N ARG A 277 -9.02 24.46 -9.36
CA ARG A 277 -9.89 24.91 -8.26
C ARG A 277 -11.32 25.24 -8.68
N GLN A 278 -11.47 25.95 -9.80
CA GLN A 278 -12.80 26.33 -10.30
C GLN A 278 -13.63 25.11 -10.75
N GLN A 279 -12.99 24.13 -11.39
CA GLN A 279 -13.66 22.91 -11.85
C GLN A 279 -13.99 22.00 -10.66
N ALA A 280 -13.04 21.82 -9.72
CA ALA A 280 -13.24 21.04 -8.51
C ALA A 280 -14.37 21.62 -7.64
N ALA A 281 -14.35 22.95 -7.42
CA ALA A 281 -15.41 23.65 -6.72
C ALA A 281 -16.76 23.55 -7.45
N GLY A 282 -16.77 23.67 -8.79
CA GLY A 282 -17.98 23.53 -9.60
C GLY A 282 -18.63 22.15 -9.46
N VAL A 283 -17.84 21.08 -9.57
CA VAL A 283 -18.32 19.70 -9.39
C VAL A 283 -18.81 19.46 -7.96
N ALA A 284 -18.05 19.92 -6.96
CA ALA A 284 -18.40 19.74 -5.55
C ALA A 284 -19.71 20.48 -5.20
N LEU A 285 -19.81 21.77 -5.54
CA LEU A 285 -21.01 22.58 -5.26
C LEU A 285 -22.22 22.09 -6.07
N GLY A 286 -22.03 21.74 -7.34
CA GLY A 286 -23.08 21.20 -8.20
C GLY A 286 -23.64 19.87 -7.65
N THR A 287 -22.76 18.94 -7.26
CA THR A 287 -23.17 17.64 -6.70
C THR A 287 -23.84 17.80 -5.35
N LEU A 288 -23.30 18.67 -4.47
CA LEU A 288 -23.88 18.97 -3.17
C LEU A 288 -25.29 19.53 -3.31
N GLY A 289 -25.47 20.55 -4.16
CA GLY A 289 -26.76 21.16 -4.44
C GLY A 289 -27.77 20.18 -5.03
N ALA A 290 -27.35 19.39 -6.03
CA ALA A 290 -28.20 18.39 -6.67
C ALA A 290 -28.67 17.30 -5.69
N TYR A 291 -27.76 16.73 -4.90
CA TYR A 291 -28.11 15.71 -3.92
C TYR A 291 -29.07 16.26 -2.85
N PHE A 292 -28.75 17.43 -2.29
CA PHE A 292 -29.58 18.06 -1.26
C PHE A 292 -30.97 18.40 -1.78
N LEU A 293 -31.07 18.92 -3.02
CA LEU A 293 -32.35 19.21 -3.65
C LEU A 293 -33.18 17.94 -3.85
N VAL A 294 -32.58 16.86 -4.35
CA VAL A 294 -33.25 15.56 -4.52
C VAL A 294 -33.72 15.00 -3.18
N ASP A 295 -32.90 15.08 -2.12
CA ASP A 295 -33.24 14.62 -0.78
C ASP A 295 -34.46 15.38 -0.21
N VAL A 296 -34.49 16.71 -0.36
CA VAL A 296 -35.61 17.56 0.06
C VAL A 296 -36.87 17.27 -0.75
N LEU A 297 -36.77 17.19 -2.08
CA LEU A 297 -37.92 16.92 -2.95
C LEU A 297 -38.49 15.53 -2.73
N ALA A 298 -37.64 14.50 -2.59
CA ALA A 298 -38.07 13.15 -2.31
C ALA A 298 -38.76 13.04 -0.95
N PHE A 299 -38.23 13.72 0.07
CA PHE A 299 -38.87 13.81 1.37
C PHE A 299 -40.25 14.47 1.30
N GLN A 300 -40.35 15.64 0.64
CA GLN A 300 -41.62 16.34 0.47
C GLN A 300 -42.62 15.49 -0.32
N TRP A 301 -42.17 14.77 -1.35
CA TRP A 301 -43.01 13.87 -2.13
C TRP A 301 -43.55 12.72 -1.29
N VAL A 302 -42.71 12.07 -0.48
CA VAL A 302 -43.15 11.01 0.45
C VAL A 302 -44.20 11.56 1.42
N VAL A 303 -43.97 12.74 1.99
CA VAL A 303 -44.92 13.36 2.92
C VAL A 303 -46.23 13.71 2.21
N ARG A 304 -46.18 14.33 1.03
CA ARG A 304 -47.39 14.65 0.23
C ARG A 304 -48.14 13.41 -0.18
N ARG A 305 -47.46 12.34 -0.59
CA ARG A 305 -48.11 11.09 -1.01
C ARG A 305 -48.83 10.41 0.14
N VAL A 306 -48.25 10.43 1.33
CA VAL A 306 -48.82 9.74 2.50
C VAL A 306 -49.85 10.60 3.23
N CYS A 307 -49.65 11.92 3.29
CA CYS A 307 -50.57 12.85 3.97
C CYS A 307 -51.62 13.47 3.03
N GLY A 308 -51.40 13.48 1.73
CA GLY A 308 -52.26 14.11 0.71
C GLY A 308 -53.10 13.14 -0.12
N GLY A 309 -53.26 11.89 0.33
CA GLY A 309 -54.29 11.01 -0.24
C GLY A 309 -55.69 11.63 -0.06
N PRO A 310 -56.69 11.25 -0.90
CA PRO A 310 -58.04 11.83 -0.93
C PRO A 310 -58.91 11.45 0.28
N VAL A 311 -58.31 11.33 1.46
CA VAL A 311 -59.02 11.20 2.73
C VAL A 311 -59.16 12.61 3.25
N GLU A 312 -60.36 13.17 3.21
CA GLU A 312 -60.66 14.38 3.98
C GLU A 312 -60.19 14.11 5.42
N LEU A 313 -59.33 14.97 5.96
CA LEU A 313 -58.69 14.82 7.26
C LEU A 313 -59.34 15.73 8.34
N PRO A 314 -60.66 15.68 8.61
CA PRO A 314 -61.17 16.23 9.87
C PRO A 314 -60.49 15.53 11.05
N ALA A 315 -60.25 14.22 10.95
CA ALA A 315 -59.66 13.41 12.02
C ALA A 315 -58.20 13.79 12.36
N PHE A 316 -57.41 14.29 11.41
CA PHE A 316 -56.02 14.69 11.68
C PHE A 316 -55.93 16.10 12.24
N LYS A 317 -56.80 17.02 11.81
CA LYS A 317 -56.96 18.32 12.46
C LYS A 317 -57.43 18.16 13.91
N GLU A 318 -58.37 17.25 14.15
CA GLU A 318 -58.91 16.96 15.48
C GLU A 318 -57.82 16.34 16.40
N LEU A 319 -57.03 15.39 15.90
CA LEU A 319 -55.88 14.84 16.64
C LEU A 319 -54.77 15.87 16.90
N ILE A 320 -54.52 16.77 15.95
CA ILE A 320 -53.57 17.89 16.15
C ILE A 320 -54.07 18.81 17.25
N ASN A 321 -55.36 19.16 17.24
CA ASN A 321 -55.96 20.03 18.25
C ASN A 321 -55.98 19.35 19.64
N GLU A 322 -56.36 18.06 19.70
CA GLU A 322 -56.37 17.27 20.94
C GLU A 322 -54.97 17.12 21.52
N GLN A 323 -53.94 16.99 20.67
CA GLN A 323 -52.55 16.95 21.12
C GLN A 323 -52.02 18.32 21.54
N ALA A 324 -52.39 19.39 20.82
CA ALA A 324 -52.01 20.76 21.17
C ALA A 324 -52.62 21.17 22.52
N GLU A 325 -53.89 20.82 22.78
CA GLU A 325 -54.52 20.99 24.08
C GLU A 325 -53.80 20.20 25.17
N TRP A 326 -53.37 18.98 24.88
CA TRP A 326 -52.64 18.16 25.84
C TRP A 326 -51.24 18.72 26.16
N ASP A 327 -50.51 19.18 25.14
CA ASP A 327 -49.21 19.83 25.30
C ASP A 327 -49.35 21.15 26.09
N GLU A 328 -50.44 21.92 25.86
CA GLU A 328 -50.76 23.13 26.63
C GLU A 328 -51.11 22.82 28.09
N ARG A 329 -51.92 21.78 28.33
CA ARG A 329 -52.26 21.32 29.69
C ARG A 329 -51.02 20.80 30.43
N SER A 330 -50.12 20.11 29.72
CA SER A 330 -48.86 19.65 30.28
C SER A 330 -47.92 20.81 30.64
N ALA A 331 -47.76 21.77 29.74
CA ALA A 331 -46.96 22.97 29.99
C ALA A 331 -47.49 23.77 31.20
N LYS A 332 -48.80 23.72 31.43
CA LYS A 332 -49.47 24.31 32.60
C LYS A 332 -49.40 23.44 33.87
N GLY A 333 -48.77 22.26 33.82
CA GLY A 333 -48.65 21.33 34.95
C GLY A 333 -49.98 20.69 35.38
N VAL A 334 -51.02 20.75 34.53
CA VAL A 334 -52.39 20.32 34.86
C VAL A 334 -52.56 18.81 34.75
N ILE A 335 -51.66 18.13 34.05
CA ILE A 335 -51.75 16.68 33.81
C ILE A 335 -51.00 15.93 34.90
N PRO A 336 -51.67 15.06 35.69
CA PRO A 336 -51.01 14.22 36.69
C PRO A 336 -49.96 13.32 36.04
N ALA A 337 -48.78 13.18 36.66
CA ALA A 337 -47.67 12.36 36.13
C ALA A 337 -48.09 10.90 35.79
N ALA A 338 -49.12 10.38 36.44
CA ALA A 338 -49.69 9.07 36.17
C ALA A 338 -50.37 8.95 34.78
N GLU A 339 -51.00 10.01 34.27
CA GLU A 339 -51.59 10.02 32.92
C GLU A 339 -50.52 10.08 31.83
N TYR A 340 -49.40 10.74 32.12
CA TYR A 340 -48.23 10.80 31.24
C TYR A 340 -47.64 9.41 31.02
N LEU A 341 -47.39 8.67 32.11
CA LEU A 341 -46.85 7.32 32.07
C LEU A 341 -47.79 6.31 31.39
N LYS A 342 -49.11 6.48 31.54
CA LYS A 342 -50.10 5.60 30.91
C LYS A 342 -50.17 5.76 29.39
N ARG A 343 -49.84 6.96 28.87
CA ARG A 343 -49.87 7.25 27.44
C ARG A 343 -48.55 6.94 26.73
N GLU A 344 -47.41 7.15 27.38
CA GLU A 344 -46.09 6.81 26.82
C GLU A 344 -45.68 5.34 27.05
N GLY A 345 -46.17 4.72 28.13
CA GLY A 345 -45.82 3.37 28.54
C GLY A 345 -46.62 2.24 27.90
N GLY A 346 -47.66 2.56 27.11
CA GLY A 346 -48.41 1.64 26.25
C GLY A 346 -48.47 0.17 26.72
N VAL A 347 -49.22 -0.09 27.79
CA VAL A 347 -49.89 -1.38 27.99
C VAL A 347 -51.29 -1.28 27.39
#